data_AF-A0A4Q5XDK4-F1
#
_entry.id   AF-A0A4Q5XDK4-F1
#
_cell.length_a   1.000
_cell.length_b   1.000
_cell.length_c   1.000
_cell.angle_alpha   90.00
_cell.angle_beta   90.00
_cell.angle_gamma   90.00
#
_symmetry.space_group_name_H-M   'P 1'
#
loop_
_entity.id
_entity.type
_entity.pdbx_description
1 polymer ?
#
loop_
_entity_poly.entity_id
_entity_poly.type
_entity_poly.pdbx_seq_one_letter_code
_entity_poly.pdbx_strand_id
1 'polypeptide(L)'
;MNRRKIALASGVFTCLLAGLAVSAADPRTQAASLVASLEKKPEAAQVAEASLAKAKDALRRADQRRASGDQKGGALLEQTALEWASAAELLDKTAKTEKQLAELQARTTEIETKVFRAQALVEQTVARRARAEEALNKLDQKGAKP
;
A
#
# COMPACT_ATOMS: atom_id res chain seq x y z
N MET A 1 50.92 27.48 32.38
CA MET A 1 49.86 28.51 32.25
C MET A 1 50.27 29.49 31.16
N ASN A 2 49.58 29.53 30.02
CA ASN A 2 49.25 30.75 29.26
C ASN A 2 48.61 30.47 27.88
N ARG A 3 47.31 30.81 27.82
CA ARG A 3 46.56 31.49 26.74
C ARG A 3 46.79 31.01 25.30
N ARG A 4 45.98 30.04 24.87
CA ARG A 4 45.64 29.86 23.45
C ARG A 4 44.49 30.81 23.09
N LYS A 5 44.78 31.72 22.15
CA LYS A 5 43.86 32.71 21.57
C LYS A 5 42.85 31.97 20.69
N ILE A 6 41.56 32.07 21.00
CA ILE A 6 40.47 31.62 20.12
C ILE A 6 40.02 32.85 19.33
N ALA A 7 40.31 32.85 18.03
CA ALA A 7 39.84 33.86 17.10
C ALA A 7 38.34 33.63 16.84
N LEU A 8 37.51 34.60 17.22
CA LEU A 8 36.14 34.73 16.77
C LEU A 8 36.15 35.11 15.28
N ALA A 9 35.87 34.15 14.41
CA ALA A 9 35.47 34.42 13.04
C ALA A 9 33.95 34.49 12.99
N SER A 10 33.43 35.72 13.06
CA SER A 10 32.03 36.07 12.82
C SER A 10 31.67 35.75 11.36
N GLY A 11 31.22 34.52 11.10
CA GLY A 11 30.61 34.12 9.85
C GLY A 11 29.11 34.39 9.88
N VAL A 12 28.72 35.56 9.38
CA VAL A 12 27.31 35.89 9.08
C VAL A 12 26.87 34.99 7.92
N PHE A 13 26.26 33.86 8.25
CA PHE A 13 25.63 32.96 7.28
C PHE A 13 24.20 33.45 7.01
N THR A 14 24.09 34.50 6.20
CA THR A 14 22.80 34.96 5.67
C THR A 14 22.31 33.91 4.67
N CYS A 15 21.57 32.91 5.16
CA CYS A 15 20.77 32.03 4.32
C CYS A 15 19.77 32.88 3.52
N LEU A 16 20.11 33.20 2.28
CA LEU A 16 19.15 33.53 1.24
C LEU A 16 18.24 32.29 1.03
N LEU A 17 17.17 32.22 1.82
CA LEU A 17 15.99 31.43 1.50
C LEU A 17 15.28 32.14 0.33
N ALA A 18 15.84 31.99 -0.87
CA ALA A 18 15.09 32.22 -2.09
C ALA A 18 13.92 31.23 -2.08
N GLY A 19 12.72 31.77 -1.86
CA GLY A 19 11.49 31.02 -1.84
C GLY A 19 11.33 30.23 -3.13
N LEU A 20 11.51 28.92 -3.05
CA LEU A 20 10.88 27.99 -3.95
C LEU A 20 9.37 28.11 -3.70
N ALA A 21 8.74 29.08 -4.38
CA ALA A 21 7.32 29.03 -4.65
C ALA A 21 7.08 27.81 -5.55
N VAL A 22 7.08 26.62 -4.94
CA VAL A 22 6.37 25.46 -5.49
C VAL A 22 4.97 25.97 -5.72
N SER A 23 4.63 26.21 -6.99
CA SER A 23 3.27 26.45 -7.43
C SER A 23 2.49 25.19 -7.06
N ALA A 24 2.00 25.12 -5.83
CA ALA A 24 1.09 24.09 -5.38
C ALA A 24 -0.06 24.10 -6.37
N ALA A 25 -0.26 22.98 -7.07
CA ALA A 25 -1.29 22.88 -8.09
C ALA A 25 -2.64 23.30 -7.48
N ASP A 26 -3.47 23.99 -8.28
CA ASP A 26 -4.75 24.53 -7.82
C ASP A 26 -5.61 23.42 -7.15
N PRO A 27 -5.95 23.54 -5.85
CA PRO A 27 -6.68 22.50 -5.11
C PRO A 27 -7.99 22.12 -5.77
N ARG A 28 -8.67 23.08 -6.40
CA ARG A 28 -9.90 22.85 -7.15
C ARG A 28 -9.68 21.92 -8.33
N THR A 29 -8.70 22.23 -9.18
CA THR A 29 -8.35 21.42 -10.35
C THR A 29 -7.91 20.01 -9.95
N GLN A 30 -7.12 19.90 -8.87
CA GLN A 30 -6.71 18.61 -8.33
C GLN A 30 -7.92 17.80 -7.82
N ALA A 31 -8.78 18.39 -6.98
CA ALA A 31 -9.95 17.71 -6.45
C ALA A 31 -10.89 17.24 -7.57
N ALA A 32 -11.18 18.10 -8.56
CA ALA A 32 -12.03 17.77 -9.69
C ALA A 32 -11.46 16.63 -10.54
N SER A 33 -10.14 16.63 -10.79
CA SER A 33 -9.49 15.57 -11.57
C SER A 33 -9.49 14.22 -10.84
N LEU A 34 -9.28 14.22 -9.52
CA LEU A 34 -9.37 13.02 -8.69
C LEU A 34 -10.80 12.46 -8.68
N VAL A 35 -11.81 13.31 -8.45
CA VAL A 35 -13.22 12.91 -8.50
C VAL A 35 -13.55 12.29 -9.86
N ALA A 36 -13.22 12.97 -10.96
CA ALA A 36 -13.51 12.48 -12.31
C ALA A 36 -12.75 11.18 -12.66
N SER A 37 -11.54 10.98 -12.13
CA SER A 37 -10.76 9.74 -12.29
C SER A 37 -11.40 8.55 -11.55
N LEU A 38 -11.89 8.78 -10.33
CA LEU A 38 -12.51 7.76 -9.50
C LEU A 38 -13.91 7.39 -9.99
N GLU A 39 -14.69 8.34 -10.51
CA GLU A 39 -16.01 8.07 -11.08
C GLU A 39 -15.98 7.16 -12.32
N LYS A 40 -14.88 7.18 -13.07
CA LYS A 40 -14.69 6.27 -14.23
C LYS A 40 -14.47 4.82 -13.82
N LYS A 41 -14.31 4.54 -12.52
CA LYS A 41 -14.01 3.21 -11.97
C LYS A 41 -15.17 2.81 -11.04
N PRO A 42 -16.13 1.99 -11.50
CA PRO A 42 -17.31 1.63 -10.70
C PRO A 42 -16.97 1.05 -9.32
N GLU A 43 -15.97 0.16 -9.25
CA GLU A 43 -15.51 -0.43 -7.98
C GLU A 43 -14.93 0.62 -7.02
N ALA A 44 -14.12 1.55 -7.53
CA ALA A 44 -13.54 2.62 -6.74
C ALA A 44 -14.63 3.59 -6.25
N ALA A 45 -15.59 3.91 -7.11
CA ALA A 45 -16.72 4.77 -6.79
C ALA A 45 -17.62 4.17 -5.69
N GLN A 46 -17.81 2.85 -5.71
CA GLN A 46 -18.57 2.14 -4.67
C GLN A 46 -17.86 2.17 -3.31
N VAL A 47 -16.56 1.85 -3.28
CA VAL A 47 -15.79 1.85 -2.02
C VAL A 47 -15.66 3.26 -1.43
N ALA A 48 -15.51 4.27 -2.28
CA ALA A 48 -15.26 5.65 -1.87
C ALA A 48 -16.49 6.58 -1.94
N GLU A 49 -17.70 6.02 -2.03
CA GLU A 49 -18.95 6.76 -2.32
C GLU A 49 -19.13 7.98 -1.39
N ALA A 50 -19.03 7.76 -0.08
CA ALA A 50 -19.22 8.81 0.93
C ALA A 50 -18.19 9.95 0.81
N SER A 51 -16.93 9.62 0.52
CA SER A 51 -15.86 10.61 0.36
C SER A 51 -16.03 11.39 -0.96
N LEU A 52 -16.41 10.70 -2.04
CA LEU A 52 -16.72 11.34 -3.33
C LEU A 52 -17.91 12.30 -3.23
N ALA A 53 -18.97 11.91 -2.50
CA ALA A 53 -20.13 12.78 -2.26
C ALA A 53 -19.72 14.07 -1.53
N LYS A 54 -18.89 13.96 -0.49
CA LYS A 54 -18.38 15.12 0.27
C LYS A 54 -17.45 16.00 -0.56
N ALA A 55 -16.57 15.43 -1.38
CA ALA A 55 -15.70 16.19 -2.27
C ALA A 55 -16.53 17.02 -3.27
N LYS A 56 -17.55 16.42 -3.89
CA LYS A 56 -18.46 17.11 -4.81
C LYS A 56 -19.28 18.19 -4.12
N ASP A 57 -19.81 17.91 -2.92
CA ASP A 57 -20.55 18.91 -2.15
C ASP A 57 -19.68 20.12 -1.80
N ALA A 58 -18.44 19.87 -1.36
CA ALA A 58 -17.48 20.93 -1.06
C ALA A 58 -17.15 21.78 -2.31
N LEU A 59 -16.93 21.17 -3.47
CA LEU A 59 -16.73 21.91 -4.74
C LEU A 59 -17.94 22.77 -5.10
N ARG A 60 -19.14 22.20 -5.02
CA ARG A 60 -20.39 22.93 -5.29
C ARG A 60 -20.55 24.12 -4.35
N ARG A 61 -20.24 23.95 -3.06
CA ARG A 61 -20.31 25.04 -2.07
C ARG A 61 -19.21 26.08 -2.29
N ALA A 62 -18.02 25.66 -2.75
CA ALA A 62 -16.96 26.58 -3.12
C ALA A 62 -17.38 27.50 -4.27
N ASP A 63 -18.06 26.94 -5.28
CA ASP A 63 -18.61 27.70 -6.42
C ASP A 63 -19.62 28.75 -5.95
N GLN A 64 -20.52 28.37 -5.04
CA GLN A 64 -21.49 29.28 -4.45
C GLN A 64 -20.82 30.43 -3.70
N ARG A 65 -19.73 30.16 -2.95
CA ARG A 65 -18.96 31.18 -2.23
C ARG A 65 -18.22 32.13 -3.18
N ARG A 66 -17.60 31.61 -4.23
CA ARG A 66 -16.95 32.45 -5.25
C ARG A 66 -17.97 33.33 -5.98
N ALA A 67 -19.14 32.78 -6.31
CA ALA A 67 -20.21 33.53 -6.95
C ALA A 67 -20.74 34.67 -6.07
N SER A 68 -20.72 34.52 -4.74
CA SER A 68 -21.09 35.57 -3.79
C SER A 68 -19.95 36.53 -3.45
N GLY A 69 -18.79 36.43 -4.10
CA GLY A 69 -17.61 37.26 -3.83
C GLY A 69 -16.74 36.82 -2.63
N ASP A 70 -17.10 35.75 -1.93
CA ASP A 70 -16.35 35.20 -0.81
C ASP A 70 -15.22 34.28 -1.31
N GLN A 71 -14.15 34.90 -1.82
CA GLN A 71 -13.02 34.19 -2.41
C GLN A 71 -12.28 33.32 -1.38
N LYS A 72 -12.14 33.82 -0.14
CA LYS A 72 -11.44 33.09 0.93
C LYS A 72 -12.22 31.87 1.37
N GLY A 73 -13.53 32.00 1.56
CA GLY A 73 -14.41 30.87 1.88
C GLY A 73 -14.45 29.83 0.75
N GLY A 74 -14.44 30.28 -0.51
CA GLY A 74 -14.31 29.41 -1.68
C GLY A 74 -13.02 28.59 -1.67
N ALA A 75 -11.87 29.24 -1.47
CA ALA A 75 -10.56 28.58 -1.44
C ALA A 75 -10.45 27.53 -0.32
N LEU A 76 -11.00 27.82 0.88
CA LEU A 76 -11.02 26.84 1.98
C LEU A 76 -11.85 25.61 1.62
N LEU A 77 -13.01 25.79 0.99
CA LEU A 77 -13.85 24.67 0.55
C LEU A 77 -13.21 23.85 -0.58
N GLU A 78 -12.42 24.47 -1.45
CA GLU A 78 -11.65 23.75 -2.48
C GLU A 78 -10.54 22.89 -1.86
N GLN A 79 -9.88 23.38 -0.81
CA GLN A 79 -8.93 22.58 -0.04
C GLN A 79 -9.65 21.40 0.66
N THR A 80 -10.80 21.65 1.28
CA THR A 80 -11.63 20.58 1.86
C THR A 80 -12.06 19.56 0.80
N ALA A 81 -12.43 20.01 -0.40
CA ALA A 81 -12.76 19.11 -1.50
C ALA A 81 -11.58 18.22 -1.90
N LEU A 82 -10.37 18.80 -1.95
CA LEU A 82 -9.15 18.04 -2.23
C LEU A 82 -8.90 16.99 -1.15
N GLU A 83 -9.03 17.33 0.13
CA GLU A 83 -8.87 16.38 1.24
C GLU A 83 -9.83 15.19 1.12
N TRP A 84 -11.11 15.44 0.81
CA TRP A 84 -12.08 14.36 0.59
C TRP A 84 -11.78 13.54 -0.66
N ALA A 85 -11.33 14.16 -1.75
CA ALA A 85 -10.96 13.46 -2.98
C ALA A 85 -9.70 12.59 -2.78
N SER A 86 -8.70 13.08 -2.03
CA SER A 86 -7.52 12.30 -1.65
C SER A 86 -7.88 11.15 -0.70
N ALA A 87 -8.79 11.36 0.25
CA ALA A 87 -9.31 10.29 1.10
C ALA A 87 -10.03 9.21 0.26
N ALA A 88 -10.82 9.61 -0.74
CA ALA A 88 -11.45 8.68 -1.68
C ALA A 88 -10.42 7.85 -2.46
N GLU A 89 -9.34 8.49 -2.94
CA GLU A 89 -8.25 7.80 -3.63
C GLU A 89 -7.53 6.79 -2.71
N LEU A 90 -7.30 7.17 -1.44
CA LEU A 90 -6.69 6.29 -0.46
C LEU A 90 -7.56 5.05 -0.20
N LEU A 91 -8.88 5.22 -0.07
CA LEU A 91 -9.81 4.10 0.09
C LEU A 91 -9.76 3.12 -1.10
N ASP A 92 -9.73 3.61 -2.35
CA ASP A 92 -9.54 2.76 -3.55
C ASP A 92 -8.20 2.00 -3.50
N LYS A 93 -7.11 2.68 -3.14
CA LYS A 93 -5.79 2.05 -3.00
C LYS A 93 -5.81 0.97 -1.93
N THR A 94 -6.39 1.26 -0.76
CA THR A 94 -6.50 0.30 0.35
C THR A 94 -7.31 -0.92 -0.05
N ALA A 95 -8.49 -0.75 -0.64
CA ALA A 95 -9.31 -1.86 -1.09
C ALA A 95 -8.60 -2.77 -2.11
N LYS A 96 -7.82 -2.19 -3.03
CA LYS A 96 -6.98 -2.97 -3.95
C LYS A 96 -5.89 -3.76 -3.23
N THR A 97 -5.21 -3.14 -2.26
CA THR A 97 -4.17 -3.82 -1.49
C THR A 97 -4.74 -4.94 -0.61
N GLU A 98 -5.92 -4.76 -0.03
CA GLU A 98 -6.61 -5.80 0.75
C GLU A 98 -7.00 -6.99 -0.13
N LYS A 99 -7.52 -6.73 -1.34
CA LYS A 99 -7.82 -7.78 -2.32
C LYS A 99 -6.56 -8.58 -2.70
N GLN A 100 -5.46 -7.88 -3.00
CA GLN A 100 -4.18 -8.53 -3.30
C GLN A 100 -3.65 -9.36 -2.13
N LEU A 101 -3.78 -8.85 -0.90
CA LEU A 101 -3.39 -9.58 0.30
C LEU A 101 -4.21 -10.86 0.47
N ALA A 102 -5.53 -10.80 0.28
CA ALA A 102 -6.40 -11.96 0.35
C ALA A 102 -6.04 -13.02 -0.71
N GLU A 103 -5.75 -12.59 -1.95
CA GLU A 103 -5.29 -13.49 -3.01
C GLU A 103 -3.95 -14.16 -2.67
N LEU A 104 -3.01 -13.41 -2.09
CA LEU A 104 -1.72 -13.96 -1.66
C LEU A 104 -1.88 -14.96 -0.51
N GLN A 105 -2.70 -14.64 0.49
CA GLN A 105 -2.99 -15.55 1.61
C GLN A 105 -3.61 -16.87 1.14
N ALA A 106 -4.53 -16.81 0.18
CA ALA A 106 -5.13 -18.00 -0.42
C ALA A 106 -4.08 -18.87 -1.12
N ARG A 107 -3.19 -18.26 -1.92
CA ARG A 107 -2.09 -18.98 -2.59
C ARG A 107 -1.10 -19.59 -1.62
N THR A 108 -0.74 -18.88 -0.56
CA THR A 108 0.15 -19.40 0.49
C THR A 108 -0.47 -20.64 1.14
N THR A 109 -1.74 -20.57 1.53
CA THR A 109 -2.47 -21.70 2.14
C THR A 109 -2.51 -22.92 1.20
N GLU A 110 -2.73 -22.69 -0.10
CA GLU A 110 -2.71 -23.75 -1.10
C GLU A 110 -1.33 -24.40 -1.22
N ILE A 111 -0.26 -23.59 -1.26
CA ILE A 111 1.12 -24.07 -1.34
C ILE A 111 1.49 -24.86 -0.09
N GLU A 112 1.18 -24.35 1.11
CA GLU A 112 1.41 -25.06 2.38
C GLU A 112 0.73 -26.43 2.39
N THR A 113 -0.51 -26.50 1.92
CA THR A 113 -1.24 -27.77 1.78
C THR A 113 -0.54 -28.73 0.82
N LYS A 114 -0.04 -28.24 -0.32
CA LYS A 114 0.70 -29.06 -1.29
C LYS A 114 2.03 -29.55 -0.70
N VAL A 115 2.75 -28.70 0.02
CA VAL A 115 4.01 -29.06 0.69
C VAL A 115 3.76 -30.15 1.73
N PHE A 116 2.75 -29.98 2.59
CA PHE A 116 2.39 -30.98 3.58
C PHE A 116 2.07 -32.34 2.95
N ARG A 117 1.26 -32.36 1.87
CA ARG A 117 0.97 -33.59 1.13
C ARG A 117 2.21 -34.22 0.51
N ALA A 118 3.09 -33.40 -0.07
CA ALA A 118 4.34 -33.89 -0.65
C ALA A 118 5.25 -34.52 0.41
N GLN A 119 5.38 -33.90 1.59
CA GLN A 119 6.13 -34.45 2.72
C GLN A 119 5.56 -35.81 3.16
N ALA A 120 4.25 -35.92 3.32
CA ALA A 120 3.60 -37.19 3.67
C ALA A 120 3.86 -38.30 2.62
N LEU A 121 3.87 -37.97 1.33
CA LEU A 121 4.20 -38.93 0.26
C LEU A 121 5.67 -39.36 0.30
N VAL A 122 6.59 -38.44 0.61
CA VAL A 122 8.01 -38.75 0.80
C VAL A 122 8.20 -39.70 1.99
N GLU A 123 7.60 -39.39 3.13
CA GLU A 123 7.65 -40.25 4.33
C GLU A 123 7.09 -41.64 4.06
N GLN A 124 5.95 -41.72 3.36
CA GLN A 124 5.36 -43.00 2.97
C GLN A 124 6.31 -43.78 2.04
N THR A 125 6.97 -43.11 1.10
CA THR A 125 7.91 -43.73 0.16
C THR A 125 9.15 -44.25 0.89
N VAL A 126 9.71 -43.48 1.82
CA VAL A 126 10.82 -43.90 2.69
C VAL A 126 10.42 -45.14 3.51
N ALA A 127 9.24 -45.12 4.13
CA ALA A 127 8.74 -46.26 4.91
C ALA A 127 8.48 -47.51 4.06
N ARG A 128 8.04 -47.36 2.81
CA ARG A 128 7.87 -48.48 1.86
C ARG A 128 9.23 -49.03 1.44
N ARG A 129 10.20 -48.16 1.16
CA ARG A 129 11.56 -48.55 0.80
C ARG A 129 12.24 -49.33 1.93
N ALA A 130 12.18 -48.83 3.16
CA ALA A 130 12.76 -49.51 4.33
C ALA A 130 12.17 -50.92 4.51
N ARG A 131 10.85 -51.08 4.35
CA ARG A 131 10.18 -52.39 4.40
C ARG A 131 10.61 -53.32 3.27
N ALA A 132 10.81 -52.81 2.06
CA ALA A 132 11.29 -53.59 0.93
C ALA A 132 12.74 -54.05 1.14
N GLU A 133 13.62 -53.17 1.63
CA GLU A 133 15.01 -53.49 1.97
C GLU A 133 15.08 -54.56 3.08
N GLU A 134 14.25 -54.45 4.12
CA GLU A 134 14.15 -55.46 5.17
C GLU A 134 13.67 -56.82 4.63
N ALA A 135 12.70 -56.83 3.71
CA ALA A 135 12.23 -58.05 3.08
C ALA A 135 13.31 -58.72 2.22
N LEU A 136 14.08 -57.95 1.45
CA LEU A 136 15.22 -58.45 0.68
C LEU A 136 16.28 -59.07 1.60
N ASN A 137 16.67 -58.36 2.66
CA ASN A 137 17.64 -58.87 3.64
C ASN A 137 17.20 -60.19 4.27
N LYS A 138 15.89 -60.36 4.55
CA LYS A 138 15.34 -61.62 5.08
C LYS A 138 15.37 -62.76 4.06
N LEU A 139 15.21 -62.46 2.77
CA LEU A 139 15.31 -63.48 1.71
C LEU A 139 16.76 -63.92 1.51
N ASP A 140 17.71 -62.98 1.49
CA ASP A 140 19.14 -63.29 1.37
C ASP A 140 19.62 -64.18 2.52
N GLN A 141 19.21 -63.89 3.76
CA GLN A 141 19.52 -64.72 4.93
C GLN A 141 18.90 -66.14 4.86
N LYS A 142 17.75 -66.30 4.21
CA LYS A 142 17.10 -67.62 4.03
C LYS A 142 17.71 -68.43 2.88
N GLY A 143 18.17 -67.77 1.82
CA GLY A 143 18.82 -68.39 0.66
C GLY A 143 20.29 -68.79 0.91
N ALA A 144 20.95 -68.22 1.92
CA ALA A 144 22.34 -68.50 2.27
C ALA A 144 22.55 -69.77 3.12
N LYS A 145 21.55 -70.65 3.25
CA LYS A 145 21.72 -71.96 3.91
C LYS A 145 22.00 -73.06 2.87
N PRO A 146 23.19 -73.71 2.90
CA PRO A 146 23.45 -74.91 2.13
C PRO A 146 22.65 -76.11 2.65
#